data_AF-A0A327WKY7-F1
#
_entry.id   AF-A0A327WKY7-F1
#
_cell.length_a   1.000
_cell.length_b   1.000
_cell.length_c   1.000
_cell.angle_alpha   90.00
_cell.angle_beta   90.00
_cell.angle_gamma   90.00
#
_symmetry.space_group_name_H-M   'P 1'
#
loop_
_entity.id
_entity.type
_entity.pdbx_description
1 polymer ?
#
loop_
_entity_poly.entity_id
_entity_poly.type
_entity_poly.pdbx_seq_one_letter_code
_entity_poly.pdbx_strand_id
1 'polypeptide(L)'
;MSLEEEVMIVEFAQGIRSEDDLFDHFRQLNDDDKTDRIFDMTRLIGELEPTNFEIEQASANMPTESAGPVEIGVYFPRKKRLTQVSLRIDLANDVLEKSYLTLLRLFKATYQRQFVLERKNAVDWWFQDLADNNAVANILTNHRALVEEIYQHPGFRGEFASIAKLHHASQMLRAAKVQNVQASASGTYHFVRYEEIVTASIEDNKYNYAAFMLSGSVMRALSKRYHLKPFRAVQVMQEVVGRHTRELDEPGETG
;
A
#
# COMPACT_ATOMS: atom_id res chain seq x y z
N MET A 1 -0.76 -0.46 4.28
CA MET A 1 -0.68 0.52 5.37
C MET A 1 -2.03 0.65 6.05
N SER A 2 -2.07 0.57 7.38
CA SER A 2 -3.29 0.73 8.18
C SER A 2 -3.67 2.22 8.34
N LEU A 3 -4.89 2.50 8.81
CA LEU A 3 -5.29 3.87 9.11
C LEU A 3 -4.48 4.45 10.28
N GLU A 4 -4.15 3.65 11.29
CA GLU A 4 -3.31 4.06 12.41
C GLU A 4 -1.93 4.54 11.93
N GLU A 5 -1.30 3.80 11.01
CA GLU A 5 -0.03 4.19 10.41
C GLU A 5 -0.14 5.50 9.63
N GLU A 6 -1.23 5.66 8.89
CA GLU A 6 -1.49 6.88 8.14
C GLU A 6 -1.71 8.09 9.05
N VAL A 7 -2.42 7.91 10.17
CA VAL A 7 -2.56 8.93 11.22
C VAL A 7 -1.20 9.33 11.76
N MET A 8 -0.32 8.37 12.07
CA MET A 8 1.05 8.68 12.54
C MET A 8 1.86 9.49 11.51
N ILE A 9 1.70 9.19 10.22
CA ILE A 9 2.36 9.92 9.13
C ILE A 9 1.82 11.35 9.01
N VAL A 10 0.51 11.55 9.16
CA VAL A 10 -0.10 12.89 9.17
C VAL A 10 0.30 13.68 10.42
N GLU A 11 0.34 13.05 11.61
CA GLU A 11 0.86 13.66 12.85
C GLU A 11 2.29 14.16 12.67
N PHE A 12 3.16 13.37 12.02
CA PHE A 12 4.53 13.79 11.69
C PHE A 12 4.57 15.01 10.77
N ALA A 13 3.69 15.05 9.77
CA ALA A 13 3.61 16.16 8.84
C ALA A 13 3.09 17.45 9.52
N GLN A 14 2.22 17.32 10.52
CA GLN A 14 1.78 18.40 11.42
C GLN A 14 2.83 18.79 12.46
N GLY A 15 3.90 18.01 12.63
CA GLY A 15 4.96 18.27 13.61
C GLY A 15 4.63 17.79 15.03
N ILE A 16 3.63 16.93 15.17
CA ILE A 16 3.22 16.31 16.44
C ILE A 16 4.11 15.10 16.77
N ARG A 17 4.43 14.30 15.74
CA ARG A 17 5.28 13.11 15.83
C ARG A 17 6.66 13.36 15.22
N SER A 18 7.70 12.69 15.74
CA SER A 18 9.07 12.85 15.23
C SER A 18 9.32 12.01 13.97
N GLU A 19 10.36 12.37 13.19
CA GLU A 19 10.83 11.55 12.07
C GLU A 19 11.36 10.20 12.57
N ASP A 20 12.09 10.22 13.70
CA ASP A 20 12.72 9.06 14.30
C ASP A 20 11.68 7.99 14.72
N ASP A 21 10.54 8.39 15.30
CA ASP A 21 9.48 7.45 15.68
C ASP A 21 8.95 6.64 14.49
N LEU A 22 8.73 7.29 13.35
CA LEU A 22 8.27 6.64 12.13
C LEU A 22 9.35 5.76 11.52
N PHE A 23 10.59 6.21 11.59
CA PHE A 23 11.73 5.51 11.04
C PHE A 23 12.06 4.24 11.81
N ASP A 24 12.03 4.29 13.14
CA ASP A 24 12.22 3.13 14.01
C ASP A 24 11.12 2.09 13.80
N HIS A 25 9.87 2.54 13.62
CA HIS A 25 8.78 1.64 13.27
C HIS A 25 8.99 0.98 11.89
N PHE A 26 9.45 1.73 10.89
CA PHE A 26 9.78 1.19 9.57
C PHE A 26 10.90 0.14 9.61
N ARG A 27 11.93 0.35 10.45
CA ARG A 27 13.06 -0.58 10.59
C ARG A 27 12.67 -1.95 11.10
N GLN A 28 11.64 -2.02 11.94
CA GLN A 28 11.13 -3.26 12.53
C GLN A 28 10.36 -4.14 11.54
N LEU A 29 9.99 -3.60 10.37
CA LEU A 29 9.33 -4.35 9.30
C LEU A 29 10.32 -5.30 8.60
N ASN A 30 9.80 -6.41 8.07
CA ASN A 30 10.57 -7.24 7.14
C ASN A 30 10.68 -6.56 5.75
N ASP A 31 11.52 -7.08 4.86
CA ASP A 31 11.83 -6.44 3.58
C ASP A 31 10.62 -6.34 2.64
N ASP A 32 9.71 -7.31 2.67
CA ASP A 32 8.46 -7.28 1.91
C ASP A 32 7.53 -6.17 2.42
N ASP A 33 7.31 -6.11 3.74
CA ASP A 33 6.49 -5.07 4.38
C ASP A 33 7.09 -3.67 4.22
N LYS A 34 8.42 -3.53 4.20
CA LYS A 34 9.10 -2.27 3.89
C LYS A 34 8.80 -1.81 2.46
N THR A 35 8.86 -2.74 1.52
CA THR A 35 8.56 -2.48 0.11
C THR A 35 7.11 -2.04 -0.07
N ASP A 36 6.17 -2.77 0.54
CA ASP A 36 4.75 -2.39 0.55
C ASP A 36 4.54 -1.01 1.18
N ARG A 37 5.25 -0.71 2.28
CA ARG A 37 5.20 0.61 2.93
C ARG A 37 5.72 1.73 2.03
N ILE A 38 6.77 1.49 1.24
CA ILE A 38 7.26 2.46 0.24
C ILE A 38 6.17 2.74 -0.80
N PHE A 39 5.52 1.70 -1.34
CA PHE A 39 4.44 1.88 -2.31
C PHE A 39 3.25 2.64 -1.70
N ASP A 40 2.84 2.32 -0.48
CA ASP A 40 1.78 3.05 0.20
C ASP A 40 2.13 4.54 0.40
N MET A 41 3.38 4.83 0.80
CA MET A 41 3.86 6.22 0.91
C MET A 41 3.79 6.95 -0.44
N THR A 42 4.19 6.32 -1.54
CA THR A 42 4.09 6.95 -2.86
C THR A 42 2.64 7.27 -3.24
N ARG A 43 1.70 6.40 -2.83
CA ARG A 43 0.28 6.62 -3.06
C ARG A 43 -0.26 7.79 -2.23
N LEU A 44 0.09 7.87 -0.95
CA LEU A 44 -0.26 9.00 -0.09
C LEU A 44 0.23 10.33 -0.66
N ILE A 45 1.49 10.37 -1.11
CA ILE A 45 2.06 11.56 -1.75
C ILE A 45 1.26 11.89 -3.03
N GLY A 46 0.91 10.89 -3.83
CA GLY A 46 0.12 11.08 -5.04
C GLY A 46 -1.23 11.77 -4.79
N GLU A 47 -1.93 11.43 -3.71
CA GLU A 47 -3.20 12.09 -3.31
C GLU A 47 -3.01 13.58 -2.95
N LEU A 48 -1.81 13.97 -2.49
CA LEU A 48 -1.46 15.36 -2.19
C LEU A 48 -0.97 16.16 -3.42
N GLU A 49 -0.86 15.51 -4.58
CA GLU A 49 -0.43 16.12 -5.84
C GLU A 49 0.86 16.97 -5.68
N PRO A 50 2.04 16.35 -5.43
CA PRO A 50 3.29 17.08 -5.22
C PRO A 50 3.64 17.96 -6.42
N THR A 51 4.32 19.07 -6.20
CA THR A 51 4.80 19.97 -7.28
C THR A 51 6.09 19.43 -7.92
N ASN A 52 6.44 19.89 -9.14
CA ASN A 52 7.69 19.45 -9.77
C ASN A 52 8.90 19.90 -8.95
N PHE A 53 8.83 21.10 -8.38
CA PHE A 53 9.86 21.63 -7.50
C PHE A 53 10.06 20.76 -6.26
N GLU A 54 8.98 20.34 -5.59
CA GLU A 54 9.04 19.43 -4.45
C GLU A 54 9.68 18.08 -4.82
N ILE A 55 9.31 17.52 -5.98
CA ILE A 55 9.87 16.25 -6.49
C ILE A 55 11.37 16.41 -6.82
N GLU A 56 11.76 17.49 -7.50
CA GLU A 56 13.16 17.77 -7.84
C GLU A 56 14.00 17.95 -6.58
N GLN A 57 13.49 18.68 -5.59
CA GLN A 57 14.16 18.88 -4.31
C GLN A 57 14.33 17.56 -3.54
N ALA A 58 13.32 16.70 -3.53
CA ALA A 58 13.41 15.37 -2.93
C ALA A 58 14.42 14.48 -3.68
N SER A 59 14.41 14.54 -5.02
CA SER A 59 15.31 13.76 -5.88
C SER A 59 16.77 14.17 -5.72
N ALA A 60 17.04 15.47 -5.52
CA ALA A 60 18.40 15.98 -5.31
C ALA A 60 19.06 15.47 -4.01
N ASN A 61 18.26 14.99 -3.05
CA ASN A 61 18.74 14.45 -1.79
C ASN A 61 18.90 12.91 -1.82
N MET A 62 18.55 12.26 -2.93
CA MET A 62 18.75 10.81 -3.08
C MET A 62 20.20 10.47 -3.42
N PRO A 63 20.74 9.35 -2.94
CA PRO A 63 22.07 8.90 -3.31
C PRO A 63 22.17 8.66 -4.82
N THR A 64 23.10 9.33 -5.49
CA THR A 64 23.34 9.19 -6.94
C THR A 64 24.07 7.89 -7.30
N GLU A 65 24.58 7.15 -6.30
CA GLU A 65 25.54 6.06 -6.48
C GLU A 65 24.94 4.65 -6.43
N SER A 66 23.61 4.50 -6.43
CA SER A 66 23.05 3.15 -6.53
C SER A 66 23.22 2.60 -7.94
N ALA A 67 24.23 1.75 -8.10
CA ALA A 67 24.39 0.87 -9.26
C ALA A 67 23.57 -0.43 -9.11
N GLY A 68 22.54 -0.42 -8.25
CA GLY A 68 21.68 -1.57 -8.02
C GLY A 68 20.74 -1.83 -9.22
N PRO A 69 20.39 -3.10 -9.49
CA PRO A 69 19.56 -3.46 -10.65
C PRO A 69 18.07 -3.09 -10.52
N VAL A 70 17.62 -2.47 -9.42
CA VAL A 70 16.18 -2.28 -9.10
C VAL A 70 15.87 -0.82 -8.73
N GLU A 71 16.05 0.10 -9.67
CA GLU A 71 15.46 1.44 -9.59
C GLU A 71 14.02 1.43 -10.11
N ILE A 72 13.06 1.94 -9.32
CA ILE A 72 11.70 2.20 -9.80
C ILE A 72 11.46 3.69 -9.94
N GLY A 73 11.15 4.12 -11.17
CA GLY A 73 10.62 5.45 -11.42
C GLY A 73 9.16 5.54 -10.98
N VAL A 74 8.89 6.34 -9.95
CA VAL A 74 7.53 6.64 -9.51
C VAL A 74 7.04 7.90 -10.21
N TYR A 75 5.95 7.73 -10.95
CA TYR A 75 5.26 8.81 -11.66
C TYR A 75 4.02 9.23 -10.88
N PHE A 76 3.96 10.51 -10.51
CA PHE A 76 2.76 11.09 -9.91
C PHE A 76 1.83 11.56 -11.02
N PRO A 77 0.71 10.87 -11.31
CA PRO A 77 -0.18 11.21 -12.41
C PRO A 77 -0.73 12.63 -12.22
N ARG A 78 -0.52 13.51 -13.22
CA ARG A 78 -1.17 14.82 -13.25
C ARG A 78 -2.12 14.90 -14.44
N LYS A 79 -3.34 15.39 -14.19
CA LYS A 79 -4.42 15.46 -15.19
C LYS A 79 -4.09 16.29 -16.46
N LYS A 80 -3.00 17.08 -16.50
CA LYS A 80 -2.81 18.11 -17.55
C LYS A 80 -1.36 18.44 -17.98
N ARG A 81 -0.31 17.62 -17.73
CA ARG A 81 1.07 18.01 -18.14
C ARG A 81 1.86 16.90 -18.82
N LEU A 82 2.40 17.21 -19.99
CA LEU A 82 3.32 16.38 -20.79
C LEU A 82 4.74 16.29 -20.17
N THR A 83 5.07 17.16 -19.22
CA THR A 83 6.36 17.17 -18.51
C THR A 83 6.17 16.69 -17.07
N GLN A 84 6.17 15.37 -16.89
CA GLN A 84 6.19 14.75 -15.57
C GLN A 84 7.62 14.55 -15.12
N VAL A 85 7.95 15.14 -13.97
CA VAL A 85 9.15 14.78 -13.22
C VAL A 85 8.83 13.50 -12.45
N SER A 86 9.64 12.45 -12.67
CA SER A 86 9.55 11.20 -11.92
C SER A 86 10.45 11.27 -10.68
N LEU A 87 9.95 10.80 -9.54
CA LEU A 87 10.81 10.52 -8.39
C LEU A 87 11.41 9.12 -8.61
N ARG A 88 12.74 9.01 -8.61
CA ARG A 88 13.39 7.70 -8.60
C ARG A 88 13.48 7.20 -7.18
N ILE A 89 13.00 5.99 -6.96
CA ILE A 89 13.03 5.31 -5.67
C ILE A 89 13.79 4.02 -5.87
N ASP A 90 14.74 3.79 -4.99
CA ASP A 90 15.49 2.55 -4.97
C ASP A 90 14.86 1.57 -3.99
N LEU A 91 14.65 0.35 -4.45
CA LEU A 91 14.07 -0.75 -3.68
C LEU A 91 15.11 -1.79 -3.26
N ALA A 92 16.40 -1.57 -3.51
CA ALA A 92 17.44 -2.41 -2.96
C ALA A 92 17.46 -2.31 -1.42
N ASN A 93 17.62 -3.45 -0.75
CA ASN A 93 17.42 -3.57 0.70
C ASN A 93 18.35 -2.66 1.51
N ASP A 94 19.54 -2.35 0.99
CA ASP A 94 20.54 -1.48 1.62
C ASP A 94 20.19 0.02 1.55
N VAL A 95 19.18 0.39 0.77
CA VAL A 95 18.75 1.78 0.55
C VAL A 95 17.28 2.04 0.81
N LEU A 96 16.47 1.01 1.12
CA LEU A 96 15.05 1.13 1.49
C LEU A 96 14.81 2.18 2.59
N GLU A 97 15.67 2.22 3.61
CA GLU A 97 15.61 3.21 4.70
C GLU A 97 15.74 4.65 4.19
N LYS A 98 16.68 4.90 3.28
CA LYS A 98 16.89 6.23 2.69
C LYS A 98 15.73 6.62 1.78
N SER A 99 15.25 5.68 0.98
CA SER A 99 14.05 5.84 0.14
C SER A 99 12.83 6.24 0.99
N TYR A 100 12.62 5.57 2.13
CA TYR A 100 11.52 5.88 3.05
C TYR A 100 11.65 7.28 3.65
N LEU A 101 12.84 7.68 4.12
CA LEU A 101 13.07 9.03 4.64
C LEU A 101 12.83 10.12 3.61
N THR A 102 13.28 9.92 2.36
CA THR A 102 13.01 10.86 1.26
C THR A 102 11.51 11.00 1.01
N LEU A 103 10.77 9.90 1.02
CA LEU A 103 9.31 9.92 0.87
C LEU A 103 8.61 10.60 2.05
N LEU A 104 9.04 10.37 3.29
CA LEU A 104 8.49 11.06 4.46
C LEU A 104 8.67 12.57 4.35
N ARG A 105 9.86 13.03 3.97
CA ARG A 105 10.16 14.46 3.82
C ARG A 105 9.38 15.09 2.66
N LEU A 106 9.27 14.39 1.53
CA LEU A 106 8.43 14.82 0.42
C LEU A 106 6.96 14.91 0.84
N PHE A 107 6.44 13.86 1.50
CA PHE A 107 5.08 13.85 2.03
C PHE A 107 4.84 15.05 2.95
N LYS A 108 5.74 15.30 3.90
CA LYS A 108 5.62 16.43 4.84
C LYS A 108 5.60 17.78 4.12
N ALA A 109 6.51 18.00 3.17
CA ALA A 109 6.56 19.25 2.41
C ALA A 109 5.27 19.48 1.61
N THR A 110 4.81 18.45 0.89
CA THR A 110 3.57 18.53 0.10
C THR A 110 2.33 18.66 0.98
N TYR A 111 2.27 17.93 2.10
CA TYR A 111 1.20 18.00 3.07
C TYR A 111 1.09 19.40 3.68
N GLN A 112 2.20 20.00 4.11
CA GLN A 112 2.17 21.33 4.75
C GLN A 112 1.64 22.40 3.79
N ARG A 113 1.98 22.32 2.50
CA ARG A 113 1.39 23.18 1.48
C ARG A 113 -0.13 23.00 1.38
N GLN A 114 -0.60 21.75 1.28
CA GLN A 114 -2.03 21.41 1.21
C GLN A 114 -2.78 21.84 2.48
N PHE A 115 -2.21 21.60 3.66
CA PHE A 115 -2.80 21.94 4.95
C PHE A 115 -3.06 23.43 5.08
N VAL A 116 -2.14 24.30 4.63
CA VAL A 116 -2.35 25.76 4.63
C VAL A 116 -3.55 26.17 3.78
N LEU A 117 -3.81 25.46 2.67
CA LEU A 117 -4.93 25.75 1.77
C LEU A 117 -6.26 25.24 2.34
N GLU A 118 -6.28 24.05 2.93
CA GLU A 118 -7.50 23.31 3.27
C GLU A 118 -7.94 23.44 4.73
N ARG A 119 -7.03 23.79 5.67
CA ARG A 119 -7.30 23.78 7.12
C ARG A 119 -8.56 24.55 7.53
N LYS A 120 -8.91 25.63 6.82
CA LYS A 120 -10.08 26.46 7.17
C LYS A 120 -11.42 25.78 6.89
N ASN A 121 -11.46 24.81 5.97
CA ASN A 121 -12.67 24.09 5.54
C ASN A 121 -12.36 22.59 5.39
N ALA A 122 -11.68 22.01 6.37
CA ALA A 122 -11.21 20.63 6.30
C ALA A 122 -12.40 19.63 6.26
N VAL A 123 -12.80 19.23 5.05
CA VAL A 123 -13.73 18.12 4.83
C VAL A 123 -13.02 16.78 5.03
N ASP A 124 -11.74 16.71 4.68
CA ASP A 124 -10.91 15.54 4.88
C ASP A 124 -10.27 15.54 6.27
N TRP A 125 -10.25 14.38 6.93
CA TRP A 125 -9.69 14.26 8.27
C TRP A 125 -8.18 14.52 8.29
N TRP A 126 -7.50 14.34 7.15
CA TRP A 126 -6.08 14.68 7.00
C TRP A 126 -5.75 16.09 7.46
N PHE A 127 -6.67 17.03 7.27
CA PHE A 127 -6.43 18.45 7.60
C PHE A 127 -7.10 18.90 8.90
N GLN A 128 -7.59 17.95 9.71
CA GLN A 128 -8.03 18.21 11.09
C GLN A 128 -6.82 18.34 12.03
N ASP A 129 -7.02 18.94 13.19
CA ASP A 129 -5.98 19.05 14.21
C ASP A 129 -5.81 17.72 14.93
N LEU A 130 -4.73 17.00 14.63
CA LEU A 130 -4.45 15.69 15.23
C LEU A 130 -3.78 15.79 16.60
N ALA A 131 -3.49 17.01 17.09
CA ALA A 131 -3.06 17.19 18.48
C ALA A 131 -4.21 16.94 19.47
N ASP A 132 -5.46 17.00 19.00
CA ASP A 132 -6.63 16.58 19.78
C ASP A 132 -6.81 15.06 19.72
N ASN A 133 -6.48 14.39 20.82
CA ASN A 133 -6.66 12.95 20.97
C ASN A 133 -8.12 12.51 20.74
N ASN A 134 -9.11 13.37 20.98
CA ASN A 134 -10.51 13.04 20.68
C ASN A 134 -10.76 12.99 19.17
N ALA A 135 -10.15 13.89 18.40
CA ALA A 135 -10.24 13.87 16.94
C ALA A 135 -9.64 12.58 16.39
N VAL A 136 -8.44 12.20 16.86
CA VAL A 136 -7.79 10.94 16.50
C VAL A 136 -8.66 9.73 16.88
N ALA A 137 -9.19 9.69 18.10
CA ALA A 137 -10.06 8.60 18.54
C ALA A 137 -11.34 8.48 17.69
N ASN A 138 -11.94 9.62 17.32
CA ASN A 138 -13.13 9.65 16.45
C ASN A 138 -12.82 9.13 15.05
N ILE A 139 -11.68 9.52 14.46
CA ILE A 139 -11.23 9.03 13.14
C ILE A 139 -11.12 7.50 13.15
N LEU A 140 -10.41 6.94 14.13
CA LEU A 140 -10.20 5.50 14.25
C LEU A 140 -11.51 4.76 14.54
N THR A 141 -12.37 5.30 15.42
CA THR A 141 -13.65 4.68 15.77
C THR A 141 -14.60 4.65 14.58
N ASN A 142 -14.70 5.75 13.84
CA ASN A 142 -15.55 5.82 12.64
C ASN A 142 -15.07 4.86 11.55
N HIS A 143 -13.76 4.74 11.35
CA HIS A 143 -13.19 3.77 10.40
C HIS A 143 -13.49 2.34 10.81
N ARG A 144 -13.28 1.98 12.08
CA ARG A 144 -13.59 0.63 12.58
C ARG A 144 -15.07 0.30 12.44
N ALA A 145 -15.96 1.24 12.74
CA ALA A 145 -17.39 1.08 12.55
C ALA A 145 -17.75 0.86 11.08
N LEU A 146 -17.14 1.62 10.17
CA LEU A 146 -17.32 1.45 8.72
C LEU A 146 -16.83 0.09 8.23
N VAL A 147 -15.64 -0.35 8.66
CA VAL A 147 -15.10 -1.67 8.30
C VAL A 147 -16.02 -2.77 8.81
N GLU A 148 -16.52 -2.66 10.04
CA GLU A 148 -17.44 -3.64 10.60
C GLU A 148 -18.77 -3.68 9.85
N GLU A 149 -19.33 -2.51 9.52
CA GLU A 149 -20.54 -2.43 8.71
C GLU A 149 -20.37 -3.13 7.35
N ILE A 150 -19.24 -2.88 6.68
CA ILE A 150 -18.94 -3.46 5.37
C ILE A 150 -18.69 -4.97 5.48
N TYR A 151 -17.97 -5.41 6.52
CA TYR A 151 -17.70 -6.83 6.78
C TYR A 151 -19.01 -7.61 7.01
N GLN A 152 -19.95 -7.05 7.77
CA GLN A 152 -21.25 -7.67 8.05
C GLN A 152 -22.26 -7.51 6.89
N HIS A 153 -21.94 -6.73 5.85
CA HIS A 153 -22.89 -6.41 4.79
C HIS A 153 -23.19 -7.65 3.91
N PRO A 154 -24.44 -8.14 3.88
CA PRO A 154 -24.77 -9.41 3.22
C PRO A 154 -24.53 -9.37 1.70
N GLY A 155 -24.63 -8.18 1.09
CA GLY A 155 -24.41 -7.98 -0.35
C GLY A 155 -22.95 -7.90 -0.80
N PHE A 156 -21.96 -7.98 0.11
CA PHE A 156 -20.53 -8.00 -0.23
C PHE A 156 -19.77 -9.18 0.38
N ARG A 157 -20.34 -9.85 1.38
CA ARG A 157 -19.67 -10.92 2.12
C ARG A 157 -19.15 -12.05 1.22
N GLY A 158 -19.95 -12.45 0.22
CA GLY A 158 -19.56 -13.49 -0.72
C GLY A 158 -18.34 -13.07 -1.56
N GLU A 159 -18.34 -11.84 -2.04
CA GLU A 159 -17.28 -11.25 -2.85
C GLU A 159 -15.98 -11.13 -2.06
N PHE A 160 -16.02 -10.63 -0.82
CA PHE A 160 -14.82 -10.54 0.02
C PHE A 160 -14.24 -11.91 0.35
N ALA A 161 -15.08 -12.90 0.69
CA ALA A 161 -14.63 -14.26 0.92
C ALA A 161 -14.01 -14.90 -0.35
N SER A 162 -14.56 -14.61 -1.52
CA SER A 162 -13.98 -15.04 -2.80
C SER A 162 -12.63 -14.38 -3.07
N ILE A 163 -12.48 -13.08 -2.83
CA ILE A 163 -11.18 -12.39 -2.98
C ILE A 163 -10.15 -13.00 -2.01
N ALA A 164 -10.51 -13.20 -0.74
CA ALA A 164 -9.63 -13.80 0.26
C ALA A 164 -9.14 -15.20 -0.17
N LYS A 165 -10.05 -16.06 -0.65
CA LYS A 165 -9.69 -17.39 -1.18
C LYS A 165 -8.74 -17.31 -2.37
N LEU A 166 -8.95 -16.36 -3.29
CA LEU A 166 -8.07 -16.18 -4.45
C LEU A 166 -6.67 -15.71 -4.02
N HIS A 167 -6.59 -14.78 -3.06
CA HIS A 167 -5.31 -14.32 -2.50
C HIS A 167 -4.59 -15.45 -1.79
N HIS A 168 -5.27 -16.18 -0.91
CA HIS A 168 -4.71 -17.33 -0.19
C HIS A 168 -4.22 -18.42 -1.18
N ALA A 169 -5.02 -18.76 -2.20
CA ALA A 169 -4.59 -19.71 -3.23
C ALA A 169 -3.35 -19.23 -4.00
N SER A 170 -3.26 -17.93 -4.30
CA SER A 170 -2.07 -17.37 -4.95
C SER A 170 -0.84 -17.41 -4.04
N GLN A 171 -1.00 -17.14 -2.74
CA GLN A 171 0.08 -17.22 -1.76
C GLN A 171 0.58 -18.66 -1.60
N MET A 172 -0.33 -19.65 -1.47
CA MET A 172 0.01 -21.06 -1.39
C MET A 172 0.76 -21.55 -2.63
N LEU A 173 0.33 -21.12 -3.83
CA LEU A 173 1.01 -21.45 -5.08
C LEU A 173 2.45 -20.90 -5.10
N ARG A 174 2.64 -19.64 -4.66
CA ARG A 174 3.98 -19.02 -4.58
C ARG A 174 4.87 -19.74 -3.56
N ALA A 175 4.34 -20.06 -2.38
CA ALA A 175 5.06 -20.79 -1.34
C ALA A 175 5.50 -22.18 -1.83
N ALA A 176 4.62 -22.93 -2.50
CA ALA A 176 4.93 -24.23 -3.07
C ALA A 176 6.03 -24.13 -4.15
N LYS A 177 6.01 -23.08 -4.98
CA LYS A 177 7.07 -22.84 -5.97
C LYS A 177 8.42 -22.57 -5.34
N VAL A 178 8.48 -21.73 -4.30
CA VAL A 178 9.73 -21.45 -3.57
C VAL A 178 10.30 -22.73 -2.96
N GLN A 179 9.46 -23.57 -2.35
CA GLN A 179 9.88 -24.87 -1.80
C GLN A 179 10.42 -25.82 -2.89
N ASN A 180 9.73 -25.92 -4.04
CA ASN A 180 10.16 -26.76 -5.15
C ASN A 180 11.51 -26.31 -5.75
N VAL A 181 11.75 -25.00 -5.86
CA VAL A 181 13.02 -24.44 -6.32
C VAL A 181 14.15 -24.78 -5.35
N GLN A 182 13.92 -24.67 -4.04
CA GLN A 182 14.91 -25.03 -3.02
C GLN A 182 15.22 -26.54 -3.02
N ALA A 183 14.24 -27.40 -3.25
CA ALA A 183 14.41 -28.85 -3.33
C ALA A 183 15.18 -29.30 -4.59
N SER A 184 15.12 -28.52 -5.68
CA SER A 184 15.72 -28.85 -6.98
C SER A 184 17.16 -28.36 -7.16
N ALA A 185 17.75 -27.73 -6.14
CA ALA A 185 19.08 -27.12 -6.22
C ALA A 185 20.24 -28.12 -6.38
N SER A 186 20.00 -29.43 -6.32
CA SER A 186 21.02 -30.46 -6.57
C SER A 186 21.17 -30.76 -8.07
N GLY A 187 21.91 -29.89 -8.76
CA GLY A 187 22.87 -30.29 -9.79
C GLY A 187 22.36 -30.95 -11.08
N THR A 188 21.55 -30.25 -11.89
CA THR A 188 21.59 -30.35 -13.36
C THR A 188 20.95 -29.09 -13.95
N TYR A 189 21.65 -28.35 -14.82
CA TYR A 189 21.08 -27.19 -15.51
C TYR A 189 20.00 -27.67 -16.49
N HIS A 190 18.74 -27.41 -16.15
CA HIS A 190 17.60 -27.67 -17.02
C HIS A 190 17.25 -26.39 -17.78
N PHE A 191 17.36 -26.41 -19.11
CA PHE A 191 16.88 -25.32 -19.94
C PHE A 191 15.35 -25.39 -20.03
N VAL A 192 14.68 -24.40 -19.44
CA VAL A 192 13.22 -24.28 -19.44
C VAL A 192 12.73 -24.06 -20.88
N ARG A 193 11.78 -24.88 -21.32
CA ARG A 193 11.15 -24.74 -22.64
C ARG A 193 10.18 -23.56 -22.64
N TYR A 194 9.98 -22.93 -23.79
CA TYR A 194 9.02 -21.83 -23.92
C TYR A 194 7.60 -22.21 -23.45
N GLU A 195 7.15 -23.42 -23.75
CA GLU A 195 5.84 -23.92 -23.30
C GLU A 195 5.74 -24.02 -21.78
N GLU A 196 6.83 -24.38 -21.10
CA GLU A 196 6.89 -24.44 -19.63
C GLU A 196 6.82 -23.02 -19.03
N ILE A 197 7.51 -22.04 -19.64
CA ILE A 197 7.43 -20.63 -19.26
C ILE A 197 6.01 -20.10 -19.41
N VAL A 198 5.38 -20.35 -20.56
CA VAL A 198 4.01 -19.88 -20.84
C VAL A 198 3.01 -20.52 -19.89
N THR A 199 3.10 -21.84 -19.67
CA THR A 199 2.20 -22.56 -18.76
C THR A 199 2.36 -22.04 -17.33
N ALA A 200 3.60 -21.91 -16.85
CA ALA A 200 3.88 -21.37 -15.52
C ALA A 200 3.36 -19.93 -15.35
N SER A 201 3.49 -19.09 -16.38
CA SER A 201 3.00 -17.71 -16.37
C SER A 201 1.47 -17.62 -16.34
N ILE A 202 0.78 -18.48 -17.11
CA ILE A 202 -0.69 -18.54 -17.11
C ILE A 202 -1.20 -19.04 -15.75
N GLU A 203 -0.58 -20.07 -15.19
CA GLU A 203 -0.95 -20.61 -13.88
C GLU A 203 -0.73 -19.60 -12.75
N ASP A 204 0.38 -18.85 -12.77
CA ASP A 204 0.65 -17.79 -11.79
C ASP A 204 -0.33 -16.62 -11.88
N ASN A 205 -0.79 -16.30 -13.08
CA ASN A 205 -1.62 -15.13 -13.30
C ASN A 205 -3.12 -15.41 -13.12
N LYS A 206 -3.55 -16.68 -13.17
CA LYS A 206 -4.97 -17.04 -13.09
C LYS A 206 -5.67 -16.48 -11.85
N TYR A 207 -5.09 -16.68 -10.67
CA TYR A 207 -5.68 -16.21 -9.40
C TYR A 207 -5.58 -14.69 -9.26
N ASN A 208 -4.45 -14.12 -9.66
CA ASN A 208 -4.20 -12.68 -9.57
C ASN A 208 -5.14 -11.88 -10.47
N TYR A 209 -5.35 -12.33 -11.71
CA TYR A 209 -6.29 -11.68 -12.63
C TYR A 209 -7.73 -11.74 -12.11
N ALA A 210 -8.18 -12.90 -11.63
CA ALA A 210 -9.52 -13.05 -11.08
C ALA A 210 -9.71 -12.17 -9.83
N ALA A 211 -8.72 -12.14 -8.92
CA ALA A 211 -8.73 -11.31 -7.73
C ALA A 211 -8.76 -9.82 -8.10
N PHE A 212 -7.96 -9.40 -9.07
CA PHE A 212 -7.92 -8.03 -9.56
C PHE A 212 -9.26 -7.56 -10.13
N MET A 213 -9.88 -8.38 -10.99
CA MET A 213 -11.17 -8.05 -11.59
C MET A 213 -12.28 -7.93 -10.55
N LEU A 214 -12.34 -8.88 -9.61
CA LEU A 214 -13.33 -8.88 -8.54
C LEU A 214 -13.11 -7.71 -7.57
N SER A 215 -11.86 -7.47 -7.15
CA SER A 215 -11.47 -6.32 -6.32
C SER A 215 -11.85 -5.00 -6.97
N GLY A 216 -11.63 -4.84 -8.27
CA GLY A 216 -12.01 -3.64 -9.01
C GLY A 216 -13.53 -3.41 -9.02
N SER A 217 -14.34 -4.47 -9.09
CA SER A 217 -15.80 -4.38 -8.99
C SER A 217 -16.26 -3.97 -7.59
N VAL A 218 -15.75 -4.66 -6.56
CA VAL A 218 -16.07 -4.39 -5.15
C VAL A 218 -15.66 -2.96 -4.77
N MET A 219 -14.44 -2.54 -5.11
CA MET A 219 -13.97 -1.17 -4.87
C MET A 219 -14.91 -0.12 -5.47
N ARG A 220 -15.35 -0.29 -6.72
CA ARG A 220 -16.30 0.65 -7.35
C ARG A 220 -17.65 0.66 -6.63
N ALA A 221 -18.14 -0.50 -6.20
CA ALA A 221 -19.39 -0.61 -5.45
C ALA A 221 -19.29 0.06 -4.07
N LEU A 222 -18.19 -0.14 -3.34
CA LEU A 222 -17.91 0.52 -2.07
C LEU A 222 -17.80 2.04 -2.24
N SER A 223 -17.03 2.51 -3.21
CA SER A 223 -16.93 3.94 -3.52
C SER A 223 -18.28 4.58 -3.80
N LYS A 224 -19.16 3.91 -4.57
CA LYS A 224 -20.48 4.43 -4.89
C LYS A 224 -21.43 4.42 -3.70
N ARG A 225 -21.45 3.34 -2.91
CA ARG A 225 -22.40 3.15 -1.81
C ARG A 225 -22.04 3.96 -0.57
N TYR A 226 -20.76 3.99 -0.23
CA TYR A 226 -20.24 4.62 0.99
C TYR A 226 -19.60 5.99 0.72
N HIS A 227 -19.71 6.49 -0.51
CA HIS A 227 -19.10 7.76 -0.94
C HIS A 227 -17.58 7.83 -0.67
N LEU A 228 -16.91 6.68 -0.69
CA LEU A 228 -15.48 6.59 -0.42
C LEU A 228 -14.67 7.02 -1.65
N LYS A 229 -13.65 7.85 -1.41
CA LYS A 229 -12.59 8.08 -2.40
C LYS A 229 -11.99 6.72 -2.82
N PRO A 230 -11.53 6.56 -4.07
CA PRO A 230 -11.01 5.28 -4.55
C PRO A 230 -9.93 4.68 -3.65
N PHE A 231 -9.02 5.49 -3.11
CA PHE A 231 -8.00 5.01 -2.18
C PHE A 231 -8.59 4.43 -0.89
N ARG A 232 -9.54 5.13 -0.27
CA ARG A 232 -10.23 4.65 0.93
C ARG A 232 -11.00 3.37 0.70
N ALA A 233 -11.66 3.25 -0.46
CA ALA A 233 -12.35 2.01 -0.82
C ALA A 233 -11.39 0.82 -0.92
N VAL A 234 -10.17 1.02 -1.45
CA VAL A 234 -9.13 -0.02 -1.48
C VAL A 234 -8.69 -0.41 -0.07
N GLN A 235 -8.37 0.56 0.79
CA GLN A 235 -7.91 0.28 2.16
C GLN A 235 -8.95 -0.51 2.96
N VAL A 236 -10.21 -0.06 2.94
CA VAL A 236 -11.30 -0.76 3.65
C VAL A 236 -11.52 -2.16 3.07
N MET A 237 -11.52 -2.31 1.75
CA MET A 237 -11.61 -3.64 1.11
C MET A 237 -10.46 -4.55 1.54
N GLN A 238 -9.22 -4.06 1.55
CA GLN A 238 -8.06 -4.86 1.95
C GLN A 238 -8.14 -5.30 3.41
N GLU A 239 -8.61 -4.44 4.32
CA GLU A 239 -8.81 -4.79 5.73
C GLU A 239 -9.87 -5.88 5.89
N VAL A 240 -11.01 -5.75 5.21
CA VAL A 240 -12.10 -6.74 5.23
C VAL A 240 -11.65 -8.08 4.63
N VAL A 241 -10.96 -8.05 3.48
CA VAL A 241 -10.37 -9.25 2.86
C VAL A 241 -9.35 -9.89 3.80
N GLY A 242 -8.50 -9.11 4.45
CA GLY A 242 -7.50 -9.61 5.39
C GLY A 242 -8.11 -10.28 6.63
N ARG A 243 -9.29 -9.85 7.09
CA ARG A 243 -10.05 -10.57 8.12
C ARG A 243 -10.49 -11.95 7.63
N HIS A 244 -11.08 -12.03 6.44
CA HIS A 244 -11.46 -13.32 5.85
C HIS A 244 -10.29 -14.24 5.55
N THR A 245 -9.12 -13.71 5.17
CA THR A 245 -7.93 -14.54 4.97
C THR A 245 -7.48 -15.16 6.29
N ARG A 246 -7.46 -14.40 7.40
CA ARG A 246 -7.12 -14.95 8.72
C ARG A 246 -8.08 -16.05 9.17
N GLU A 247 -9.38 -15.92 8.87
CA GLU A 247 -10.38 -16.97 9.14
C GLU A 247 -10.14 -18.25 8.33
N LEU A 248 -9.45 -18.18 7.17
CA LEU A 248 -9.07 -19.36 6.40
C LEU A 248 -7.82 -20.03 6.99
N ASP A 249 -6.91 -19.25 7.56
CA ASP A 249 -5.64 -19.70 8.15
C ASP A 249 -5.81 -20.30 9.55
N GLU A 250 -6.88 -19.93 10.26
CA GLU A 250 -7.28 -20.53 11.53
C GLU A 250 -8.25 -21.70 11.25
N PRO A 251 -7.77 -22.97 11.08
CA PRO A 251 -8.66 -24.10 10.95
C PRO A 251 -9.49 -24.22 12.21
N GLY A 252 -10.79 -23.97 12.08
CA GLY A 252 -11.70 -23.80 13.20
C GLY A 252 -11.55 -24.86 14.30
N GLU A 253 -11.22 -24.38 15.50
CA GLU A 253 -11.96 -24.75 16.70
C GLU A 253 -13.41 -24.27 16.56
N THR A 254 -14.15 -24.84 15.62
CA THR A 254 -15.61 -24.68 15.54
C THR A 254 -16.19 -26.03 15.93
N GLY A 255 -16.62 -26.11 17.19
CA GLY A 255 -17.39 -27.21 17.75
C GLY A 255 -18.83 -27.28 17.25
#